data_AF-A0A7X8K8U4-F1
#
_entry.id   AF-A0A7X8K8U4-F1
#
_cell.length_a   1.000
_cell.length_b   1.000
_cell.length_c   1.000
_cell.angle_alpha   90.00
_cell.angle_beta   90.00
_cell.angle_gamma   90.00
#
_symmetry.space_group_name_H-M   'P 1'
#
loop_
_entity.id
_entity.type
_entity.pdbx_description
1 polymer ?
#
loop_
_entity_poly.entity_id
_entity_poly.type
_entity_poly.pdbx_seq_one_letter_code
_entity_poly.pdbx_strand_id
1 'polypeptide(L)'
;RLLKVMSTLNKDAAEILKQFDVHACTDVTGFGLLGHLSEMAIDNPNGFEIVMKDVPLMEGVRLYAEQGFIPGGSYTNRDHRKHLISNLDELDETGQLLLFDPQTSGGLLAALSAGEAHEALKVMRKAGIEAAIIGRVSKEIEGIVVRV
;
A
#
# COMPACT_ATOMS: atom_id res chain seq x y z
N ARG A 1 0.87 -9.89 17.28
CA ARG A 1 0.62 -9.70 15.83
C ARG A 1 1.80 -9.02 15.13
N LEU A 2 2.22 -7.82 15.55
CA LEU A 2 3.32 -7.04 14.95
C LEU A 2 4.60 -7.84 14.63
N LEU A 3 5.20 -8.52 15.63
CA LEU A 3 6.42 -9.31 15.41
C LEU A 3 6.25 -10.40 14.34
N LYS A 4 5.07 -11.06 14.30
CA LYS A 4 4.76 -12.08 13.30
C LYS A 4 4.72 -11.47 11.90
N VAL A 5 4.12 -10.29 11.75
CA VAL A 5 4.08 -9.58 10.46
C VAL A 5 5.50 -9.30 9.98
N MET A 6 6.32 -8.64 10.80
CA MET A 6 7.69 -8.27 10.43
C MET A 6 8.64 -9.46 10.24
N SER A 7 8.38 -10.60 10.89
CA SER A 7 9.18 -11.81 10.74
C SER A 7 8.69 -12.73 9.61
N THR A 8 7.56 -12.43 8.97
CA THR A 8 7.02 -13.24 7.86
C THR A 8 7.80 -12.91 6.60
N LEU A 9 8.32 -13.94 5.93
CA LEU A 9 9.05 -13.76 4.67
C LEU A 9 8.06 -13.48 3.54
N ASN A 10 8.40 -12.55 2.65
CA ASN A 10 7.70 -12.33 1.38
C ASN A 10 7.89 -13.48 0.37
N LYS A 11 8.63 -14.55 0.74
CA LYS A 11 8.93 -15.69 -0.15
C LYS A 11 7.68 -16.32 -0.74
N ASP A 12 6.73 -16.74 0.08
CA ASP A 12 5.55 -17.47 -0.40
C ASP A 12 4.64 -16.55 -1.23
N ALA A 13 4.53 -15.28 -0.84
CA ALA A 13 3.82 -14.27 -1.62
C ALA A 13 4.47 -14.07 -3.00
N ALA A 14 5.81 -13.97 -3.06
CA ALA A 14 6.55 -13.83 -4.31
C ALA A 14 6.40 -15.08 -5.20
N GLU A 15 6.47 -16.30 -4.64
CA GLU A 15 6.29 -17.54 -5.40
C GLU A 15 4.86 -17.70 -5.94
N ILE A 16 3.85 -17.17 -5.24
CA ILE A 16 2.48 -17.11 -5.78
C ILE A 16 2.39 -16.07 -6.90
N LEU A 17 2.91 -14.87 -6.70
CA LEU A 17 2.88 -13.80 -7.70
C LEU A 17 3.56 -14.20 -9.02
N LYS A 18 4.63 -15.01 -8.97
CA LYS A 18 5.32 -15.56 -10.16
C LYS A 18 4.43 -16.43 -11.07
N GLN A 19 3.26 -16.87 -10.59
CA GLN A 19 2.32 -17.68 -11.36
C GLN A 19 1.35 -16.83 -12.20
N PHE A 20 1.40 -15.51 -12.06
CA PHE A 20 0.51 -14.55 -12.73
C PHE A 20 1.33 -13.55 -13.56
N ASP A 21 0.66 -12.83 -14.48
CA ASP A 21 1.26 -11.73 -15.21
C ASP A 21 1.31 -10.46 -14.35
N VAL A 22 2.42 -10.28 -13.64
CA VAL A 22 2.65 -9.12 -12.76
C VAL A 22 3.28 -8.00 -13.57
N HIS A 23 2.53 -6.90 -13.76
CA HIS A 23 2.99 -5.74 -14.51
C HIS A 23 4.01 -4.89 -13.74
N ALA A 24 3.88 -4.85 -12.41
CA ALA A 24 4.82 -4.17 -11.53
C ALA A 24 4.72 -4.73 -10.10
N CYS A 25 5.82 -4.73 -9.37
CA CYS A 25 5.87 -5.17 -7.97
C CYS A 25 6.97 -4.43 -7.22
N THR A 26 6.67 -3.99 -6.00
CA THR A 26 7.64 -3.44 -5.03
C THR A 26 7.34 -3.98 -3.63
N ASP A 27 8.23 -3.79 -2.68
CA ASP A 27 8.00 -4.04 -1.27
C ASP A 27 7.65 -2.75 -0.52
N VAL A 28 6.70 -2.80 0.41
CA VAL A 28 6.32 -1.63 1.22
C VAL A 28 7.18 -1.59 2.48
N THR A 29 8.14 -0.69 2.49
CA THR A 29 9.09 -0.53 3.60
C THR A 29 9.15 0.91 4.12
N GLY A 30 10.35 1.50 4.26
CA GLY A 30 10.60 2.73 5.00
C GLY A 30 9.93 3.99 4.45
N PHE A 31 9.45 3.99 3.20
CA PHE A 31 8.72 5.12 2.63
C PHE A 31 7.20 5.06 2.86
N GLY A 32 6.71 3.98 3.47
CA GLY A 32 5.28 3.73 3.63
C GLY A 32 4.58 3.38 2.32
N LEU A 33 3.29 3.10 2.39
CA LEU A 33 2.50 2.62 1.25
C LEU A 33 2.49 3.62 0.09
N LEU A 34 2.11 4.87 0.37
CA LEU A 34 2.06 5.90 -0.68
C LEU A 34 3.44 6.35 -1.14
N GLY A 35 4.47 6.24 -0.29
CA GLY A 35 5.84 6.51 -0.71
C GLY A 35 6.34 5.51 -1.75
N HIS A 36 6.09 4.21 -1.54
CA HIS A 36 6.44 3.16 -2.49
C HIS A 36 5.54 3.16 -3.73
N LEU A 37 4.24 3.41 -3.58
CA LEU A 37 3.34 3.58 -4.72
C LEU A 37 3.75 4.77 -5.60
N SER A 38 4.27 5.85 -4.99
CA SER A 38 4.79 7.00 -5.74
C SER A 38 5.95 6.62 -6.66
N GLU A 39 6.79 5.67 -6.27
CA GLU A 39 7.88 5.17 -7.14
C GLU A 39 7.34 4.42 -8.36
N MET A 40 6.19 3.72 -8.20
CA MET A 40 5.50 3.06 -9.32
C MET A 40 4.75 4.04 -10.23
N ALA A 41 4.41 5.23 -9.71
CA ALA A 41 3.62 6.24 -10.41
C ALA A 41 4.48 7.26 -11.18
N ILE A 42 5.72 7.50 -10.75
CA ILE A 42 6.64 8.41 -11.45
C ILE A 42 6.91 7.88 -12.87
N ASP A 43 6.81 8.78 -13.85
CA ASP A 43 6.97 8.49 -15.29
C ASP A 43 6.02 7.39 -15.82
N ASN A 44 4.93 7.10 -15.09
CA ASN A 44 3.90 6.15 -15.51
C ASN A 44 2.74 6.90 -16.20
N PRO A 45 2.35 6.51 -17.42
CA PRO A 45 1.22 7.14 -18.11
C PRO A 45 -0.14 6.77 -17.51
N ASN A 46 -0.20 5.87 -16.52
CA ASN A 46 -1.42 5.49 -15.82
C ASN A 46 -1.36 5.97 -14.37
N GLY A 47 -2.49 6.42 -13.83
CA GLY A 47 -2.64 6.76 -12.43
C GLY A 47 -3.17 5.62 -11.57
N PHE A 48 -3.15 5.85 -10.26
CA PHE A 48 -3.47 4.86 -9.24
C PHE A 48 -4.56 5.38 -8.30
N GLU A 49 -5.60 4.58 -8.11
CA GLU A 49 -6.63 4.82 -7.08
C GLU A 49 -6.39 3.84 -5.94
N ILE A 50 -6.18 4.35 -4.73
CA ILE A 50 -6.18 3.58 -3.49
C ILE A 50 -7.49 3.81 -2.77
N VAL A 51 -8.03 2.77 -2.15
CA VAL A 51 -9.27 2.84 -1.36
C VAL A 51 -8.89 2.67 0.10
N MET A 52 -8.97 3.74 0.88
CA MET A 52 -8.45 3.79 2.25
C MET A 52 -9.02 2.68 3.13
N LYS A 53 -10.34 2.41 3.03
CA LYS A 53 -11.01 1.35 3.79
C LYS A 53 -10.53 -0.08 3.45
N ASP A 54 -9.94 -0.28 2.28
CA ASP A 54 -9.48 -1.59 1.81
C ASP A 54 -7.99 -1.81 2.14
N VAL A 55 -7.28 -0.75 2.59
CA VAL A 55 -5.90 -0.86 3.08
C VAL A 55 -5.88 -1.62 4.42
N PRO A 56 -5.19 -2.77 4.52
CA PRO A 56 -5.13 -3.53 5.75
C PRO A 56 -4.31 -2.80 6.80
N LEU A 57 -4.97 -2.41 7.90
CA LEU A 57 -4.35 -1.76 9.04
C LEU A 57 -4.31 -2.71 10.24
N MET A 58 -3.26 -2.57 11.07
CA MET A 58 -3.24 -3.28 12.35
C MET A 58 -4.34 -2.73 13.27
N GLU A 59 -4.98 -3.62 14.01
CA GLU A 59 -6.01 -3.25 14.97
C GLU A 59 -5.49 -2.21 15.97
N GLY A 60 -6.26 -1.13 16.15
CA GLY A 60 -5.93 -0.04 17.06
C GLY A 60 -4.88 0.96 16.54
N VAL A 61 -4.25 0.74 15.37
CA VAL A 61 -3.18 1.64 14.88
C VAL A 61 -3.67 3.08 14.71
N ARG A 62 -4.91 3.26 14.25
CA ARG A 62 -5.52 4.57 14.08
C ARG A 62 -5.69 5.29 15.43
N LEU A 63 -6.14 4.58 16.47
CA LEU A 63 -6.28 5.15 17.81
C LEU A 63 -4.93 5.62 18.37
N TYR A 64 -3.87 4.84 18.19
CA TYR A 64 -2.52 5.24 18.60
C TYR A 64 -2.02 6.46 17.84
N ALA A 65 -2.28 6.52 16.53
CA ALA A 65 -1.90 7.66 15.70
C ALA A 65 -2.68 8.94 16.11
N GLU A 66 -3.97 8.83 16.42
CA GLU A 66 -4.80 9.92 16.95
C GLU A 66 -4.30 10.43 18.32
N GLN A 67 -3.64 9.57 19.11
CA GLN A 67 -2.97 9.94 20.37
C GLN A 67 -1.58 10.57 20.17
N GLY A 68 -1.12 10.71 18.92
CA GLY A 68 0.18 11.29 18.58
C GLY A 68 1.34 10.29 18.55
N PHE A 69 1.08 8.99 18.67
CA PHE A 69 2.12 7.96 18.52
C PHE A 69 2.41 7.68 17.04
N ILE A 70 3.04 8.65 16.39
CA ILE A 70 3.40 8.58 14.97
C ILE A 70 4.91 8.76 14.83
N PRO A 71 5.62 7.86 14.11
CA PRO A 71 7.04 8.03 13.82
C PRO A 71 7.31 9.34 13.07
N GLY A 72 8.43 10.00 13.40
CA GLY A 72 8.86 11.20 12.66
C GLY A 72 9.02 10.95 11.15
N GLY A 73 9.36 9.70 10.77
CA GLY A 73 9.48 9.27 9.38
C GLY A 73 8.18 9.42 8.57
N SER A 74 7.00 9.26 9.19
CA SER A 74 5.72 9.36 8.50
C SER A 74 5.48 10.80 7.99
N TYR A 75 5.89 11.79 8.77
CA TYR A 75 5.84 13.21 8.37
C TYR A 75 6.82 13.50 7.24
N THR A 76 8.07 13.03 7.36
CA THR A 76 9.10 13.21 6.32
C THR A 76 8.68 12.56 5.00
N ASN A 77 8.14 11.34 5.05
CA ASN A 77 7.64 10.61 3.88
C ASN A 77 6.48 11.36 3.22
N ARG A 78 5.50 11.83 4.02
CA ARG A 78 4.39 12.64 3.54
C ARG A 78 4.90 13.90 2.85
N ASP A 79 5.76 14.68 3.50
CA ASP A 79 6.24 15.95 2.94
C ASP A 79 7.05 15.75 1.65
N HIS A 80 7.76 14.64 1.53
CA HIS A 80 8.51 14.30 0.32
C HIS A 80 7.61 13.92 -0.86
N ARG A 81 6.48 13.25 -0.64
CA ARG A 81 5.67 12.63 -1.71
C ARG A 81 4.25 13.17 -1.86
N LYS A 82 3.76 14.00 -0.93
CA LYS A 82 2.38 14.53 -0.95
C LYS A 82 1.97 15.23 -2.23
N HIS A 83 2.93 15.84 -2.94
CA HIS A 83 2.69 16.53 -4.20
C HIS A 83 2.31 15.59 -5.36
N LEU A 84 2.43 14.26 -5.19
CA LEU A 84 2.02 13.25 -6.16
C LEU A 84 0.61 12.70 -5.89
N ILE A 85 -0.03 13.13 -4.79
CA ILE A 85 -1.34 12.66 -4.36
C ILE A 85 -2.35 13.78 -4.54
N SER A 86 -3.27 13.65 -5.50
CA SER A 86 -4.11 14.76 -5.96
C SER A 86 -5.15 15.23 -4.94
N ASN A 87 -5.60 14.34 -4.04
CA ASN A 87 -6.69 14.60 -3.09
C ASN A 87 -6.29 14.26 -1.65
N LEU A 88 -5.01 14.44 -1.30
CA LEU A 88 -4.51 14.08 0.03
C LEU A 88 -5.23 14.84 1.16
N ASP A 89 -5.66 16.06 0.90
CA ASP A 89 -6.39 16.93 1.82
C ASP A 89 -7.83 16.49 2.12
N GLU A 90 -8.40 15.57 1.33
CA GLU A 90 -9.69 14.92 1.63
C GLU A 90 -9.57 13.90 2.77
N LEU A 91 -8.36 13.43 3.08
CA LEU A 91 -8.09 12.59 4.25
C LEU A 91 -7.81 13.45 5.48
N ASP A 92 -8.29 13.00 6.63
CA ASP A 92 -7.79 13.55 7.90
C ASP A 92 -6.29 13.29 8.07
N GLU A 93 -5.64 14.11 8.91
CA GLU A 93 -4.19 14.04 9.11
C GLU A 93 -3.73 12.64 9.51
N THR A 94 -4.50 11.95 10.35
CA THR A 94 -4.20 10.58 10.75
C THR A 94 -4.20 9.63 9.55
N GLY A 95 -5.20 9.70 8.68
CA GLY A 95 -5.30 8.89 7.47
C GLY A 95 -4.12 9.14 6.54
N GLN A 96 -3.74 10.41 6.35
CA GLN A 96 -2.55 10.76 5.58
C GLN A 96 -1.30 10.12 6.18
N LEU A 97 -1.07 10.28 7.48
CA LEU A 97 0.15 9.81 8.13
C LEU A 97 0.24 8.28 8.18
N LEU A 98 -0.87 7.57 8.35
CA LEU A 98 -0.91 6.11 8.28
C LEU A 98 -0.46 5.58 6.91
N LEU A 99 -0.82 6.26 5.82
CA LEU A 99 -0.44 5.88 4.47
C LEU A 99 1.04 6.13 4.14
N PHE A 100 1.70 7.02 4.90
CA PHE A 100 3.13 7.33 4.80
C PHE A 100 3.98 6.69 5.91
N ASP A 101 3.37 5.88 6.79
CA ASP A 101 4.03 5.29 7.94
C ASP A 101 5.15 4.31 7.50
N PRO A 102 6.41 4.51 7.97
CA PRO A 102 7.54 3.67 7.57
C PRO A 102 7.34 2.23 8.06
N GLN A 103 7.27 1.29 7.13
CA GLN A 103 7.12 -0.13 7.45
C GLN A 103 8.48 -0.81 7.56
N THR A 104 8.67 -1.59 8.62
CA THR A 104 9.82 -2.49 8.75
C THR A 104 9.42 -3.87 8.25
N SER A 105 10.08 -4.35 7.19
CA SER A 105 9.77 -5.66 6.58
C SER A 105 8.28 -5.82 6.25
N GLY A 106 7.71 -4.85 5.54
CA GLY A 106 6.32 -4.94 5.09
C GLY A 106 6.13 -5.92 3.94
N GLY A 107 4.90 -5.99 3.45
CA GLY A 107 4.49 -6.90 2.38
C GLY A 107 4.90 -6.44 0.98
N LEU A 108 4.46 -7.20 -0.02
CA LEU A 108 4.59 -6.84 -1.43
C LEU A 108 3.37 -6.03 -1.89
N LEU A 109 3.61 -5.03 -2.73
CA LEU A 109 2.61 -4.27 -3.49
C LEU A 109 2.78 -4.61 -4.97
N ALA A 110 1.74 -5.18 -5.60
CA ALA A 110 1.80 -5.63 -6.99
C ALA A 110 0.62 -5.13 -7.81
N ALA A 111 0.86 -4.86 -9.10
CA ALA A 111 -0.14 -4.47 -10.08
C ALA A 111 -0.36 -5.62 -11.08
N LEU A 112 -1.60 -6.09 -11.17
CA LEU A 112 -2.02 -7.18 -12.07
C LEU A 112 -3.29 -6.77 -12.82
N SER A 113 -3.65 -7.54 -13.85
CA SER A 113 -4.97 -7.43 -14.46
C SER A 113 -6.06 -7.67 -13.41
N ALA A 114 -7.24 -7.08 -13.57
CA ALA A 114 -8.31 -7.22 -12.59
C ALA A 114 -8.69 -8.69 -12.32
N GLY A 115 -8.72 -9.53 -13.37
CA GLY A 115 -9.00 -10.96 -13.24
C GLY A 115 -7.92 -11.67 -12.41
N GLU A 116 -6.65 -11.48 -12.74
CA GLU A 116 -5.55 -12.13 -12.04
C GLU A 116 -5.35 -11.62 -10.62
N ALA A 117 -5.61 -10.33 -10.34
CA ALA A 117 -5.57 -9.80 -8.98
C ALA A 117 -6.55 -10.55 -8.06
N HIS A 118 -7.76 -10.86 -8.56
CA HIS A 118 -8.76 -11.63 -7.81
C HIS A 118 -8.34 -13.10 -7.63
N GLU A 119 -7.78 -13.72 -8.66
CA GLU A 119 -7.29 -15.11 -8.55
C GLU A 119 -6.07 -15.21 -7.63
N ALA A 120 -5.10 -14.31 -7.75
CA ALA A 120 -3.96 -14.21 -6.85
C ALA A 120 -4.42 -14.01 -5.40
N LEU A 121 -5.39 -13.11 -5.15
CA LEU A 121 -5.97 -12.92 -3.82
C LEU A 121 -6.59 -14.20 -3.26
N LYS A 122 -7.31 -14.98 -4.07
CA LYS A 122 -7.87 -16.28 -3.66
C LYS A 122 -6.76 -17.28 -3.32
N VAL A 123 -5.72 -17.38 -4.13
CA VAL A 123 -4.58 -18.29 -3.91
C VAL A 123 -3.82 -17.91 -2.64
N MET A 124 -3.52 -16.62 -2.45
CA MET A 124 -2.88 -16.08 -1.25
C MET A 124 -3.67 -16.43 0.01
N ARG A 125 -4.99 -16.17 0.01
CA ARG A 125 -5.87 -16.48 1.15
C ARG A 125 -5.91 -17.98 1.45
N LYS A 126 -5.97 -18.82 0.41
CA LYS A 126 -5.92 -20.29 0.57
C LYS A 126 -4.59 -20.77 1.16
N ALA A 127 -3.49 -20.09 0.86
CA ALA A 127 -2.18 -20.33 1.44
C ALA A 127 -2.01 -19.73 2.85
N GLY A 128 -3.02 -19.04 3.39
CA GLY A 128 -2.96 -18.39 4.71
C GLY A 128 -2.17 -17.07 4.73
N ILE A 129 -1.92 -16.48 3.56
CA ILE A 129 -1.24 -15.19 3.43
C ILE A 129 -2.28 -14.06 3.51
N GLU A 130 -2.03 -13.10 4.40
CA GLU A 130 -2.86 -11.89 4.52
C GLU A 130 -2.60 -11.00 3.29
N ALA A 131 -3.63 -10.79 2.47
CA ALA A 131 -3.56 -10.00 1.25
C ALA A 131 -4.90 -9.28 1.01
N ALA A 132 -4.83 -8.13 0.35
CA ALA A 132 -5.97 -7.32 -0.01
C ALA A 132 -5.77 -6.68 -1.39
N ILE A 133 -6.87 -6.51 -2.13
CA ILE A 133 -6.89 -5.58 -3.27
C ILE A 133 -7.24 -4.22 -2.68
N ILE A 134 -6.29 -3.29 -2.73
CA ILE A 134 -6.40 -1.98 -2.07
C ILE A 134 -6.76 -0.86 -3.04
N GLY A 135 -6.97 -1.17 -4.32
CA GLY A 135 -7.04 -0.13 -5.35
C GLY A 135 -7.03 -0.67 -6.77
N ARG A 136 -6.85 0.25 -7.72
CA ARG A 136 -6.77 -0.04 -9.17
C ARG A 136 -5.86 0.95 -9.90
N VAL A 137 -5.38 0.52 -11.07
CA VAL A 137 -4.64 1.36 -12.02
C VAL A 137 -5.60 1.80 -13.13
N SER A 138 -5.55 3.07 -13.54
CA SER A 138 -6.41 3.61 -14.60
C SER A 138 -5.73 4.69 -15.43
N LYS A 139 -6.03 4.74 -16.73
CA LYS A 139 -5.63 5.83 -17.64
C LYS A 139 -6.41 7.12 -17.42
N GLU A 140 -7.54 7.03 -16.74
CA GLU A 140 -8.42 8.17 -16.44
C GLU A 140 -7.98 8.93 -15.17
N ILE A 141 -6.96 8.41 -14.48
CA ILE A 141 -6.41 8.98 -13.26
C ILE A 141 -5.03 9.51 -13.60
N GLU A 142 -4.74 10.72 -13.13
CA GLU A 142 -3.40 11.31 -13.17
C GLU A 142 -2.79 11.24 -11.77
N GLY A 143 -1.55 10.73 -11.69
CA GLY A 143 -0.86 10.55 -10.41
C GLY A 143 -1.55 9.53 -9.51
N ILE A 144 -1.69 9.87 -8.23
CA ILE A 144 -2.32 9.00 -7.23
C ILE A 144 -3.52 9.70 -6.60
N VAL A 145 -4.62 8.98 -6.42
CA VAL A 145 -5.81 9.42 -5.69
C VAL A 145 -6.15 8.42 -4.59
N VAL A 146 -6.67 8.91 -3.46
CA VAL A 146 -7.11 8.08 -2.33
C VAL A 146 -8.60 8.28 -2.09
N ARG A 147 -9.41 7.25 -2.35
CA ARG A 147 -10.84 7.24 -2.06
C ARG A 147 -11.08 6.87 -0.59
N VAL A 148 -11.77 7.74 0.13
CA VAL A 148 -12.22 7.52 1.52
C VAL A 148 -13.39 6.55 1.56
#